data_AF-A0A8I2Z5C5-F1
#
_entry.id   AF-A0A8I2Z5C5-F1
#
_cell.length_a   1.000
_cell.length_b   1.000
_cell.length_c   1.000
_cell.angle_alpha   90.00
_cell.angle_beta   90.00
_cell.angle_gamma   90.00
#
_symmetry.space_group_name_H-M   'P 1'
#
loop_
_entity.id
_entity.type
_entity.pdbx_description
1 polymer ?
#
loop_
_entity_poly.entity_id
_entity_poly.type
_entity_poly.pdbx_seq_one_letter_code
_entity_poly.pdbx_strand_id
1 'polypeptide(L)'
;MAAPKVLVFGALNGALKPAFNKAATLHSKNKFDFAIISGNLFAESDDEAAASLLNGEIAVPLPTYFTVGTSALPAAIVAKIEANEEICENLHFLGKRSVTKTTDGVRIVALGGNLDPEILGGTSKEQHLPFHTRHDAKTLKGAGQADILLTTALIAGTQEVADLCDALRPRYHFTASPAEFFYEREPFFHMPKEGSEERPVTRFISMAPYGNAAKAKAMYAFTLSLGSTSLDQPAGTTASPFAARAPKRKPLDDAPYSRFADSHDGKRHRGKRGRNRSPPPGPERCFFCLSNPNLSLHMVATIGEDSYLATAKGPLAEPTTFTEHGINFPGHIIITPMAHTPTIASTTAESYSAADAQRTLDEMTRFRESLQAMVAAKSGHKLGAITWEISRGRNIHSHWQFHPGTCLVMPLPDGPDAPRFDLQYPRRVVAKLLGLEDRFVWQDCAQTEDEEMADVDAFREAFREWDFTLPPATA
;
A
#
# COMPACT_ATOMS: atom_id res chain seq x y z
N MET A 1 6.97 -11.26 37.66
CA MET A 1 5.79 -10.36 37.70
C MET A 1 4.70 -10.97 36.83
N ALA A 2 3.44 -10.87 37.24
CA ALA A 2 2.33 -11.35 36.42
C ALA A 2 2.26 -10.55 35.12
N ALA A 3 1.78 -11.16 34.04
CA ALA A 3 1.62 -10.51 32.75
C ALA A 3 0.48 -9.48 32.84
N PRO A 4 0.72 -8.18 32.57
CA PRO A 4 -0.31 -7.16 32.75
C PRO A 4 -1.46 -7.31 31.76
N LYS A 5 -2.68 -7.15 32.25
CA LYS A 5 -3.93 -7.13 31.48
C LYS A 5 -4.24 -5.71 31.04
N VAL A 6 -4.26 -5.50 29.73
CA VAL A 6 -4.42 -4.19 29.11
C VAL A 6 -5.76 -4.10 28.41
N LEU A 7 -6.48 -3.00 28.64
CA LEU A 7 -7.68 -2.62 27.90
C LEU A 7 -7.37 -1.47 26.94
N VAL A 8 -7.77 -1.57 25.68
CA VAL A 8 -7.53 -0.55 24.67
C VAL A 8 -8.85 -0.08 24.10
N PHE A 9 -9.04 1.23 24.07
CA PHE A 9 -10.14 1.91 23.39
C PHE A 9 -9.62 2.60 22.13
N GLY A 10 -10.46 2.60 21.08
CA GLY A 10 -10.29 3.54 19.98
C GLY A 10 -10.56 4.99 20.40
N ALA A 11 -10.62 5.90 19.42
CA ALA A 11 -10.97 7.29 19.68
C ALA A 11 -12.35 7.40 20.36
N LEU A 12 -12.44 8.14 21.46
CA LEU A 12 -13.70 8.37 22.17
C LEU A 12 -14.49 9.53 21.60
N ASN A 13 -13.83 10.53 21.00
CA ASN A 13 -14.46 11.70 20.39
C ASN A 13 -15.53 12.33 21.30
N GLY A 14 -15.23 12.51 22.59
CA GLY A 14 -16.16 13.12 23.56
C GLY A 14 -17.12 12.14 24.26
N ALA A 15 -17.20 10.88 23.84
CA ALA A 15 -18.04 9.85 24.46
C ALA A 15 -17.45 9.29 25.79
N LEU A 16 -16.97 10.16 26.68
CA LEU A 16 -16.22 9.81 27.89
C LEU A 16 -17.06 9.00 28.88
N LYS A 17 -18.21 9.52 29.30
CA LYS A 17 -19.11 8.89 30.28
C LYS A 17 -19.53 7.48 29.88
N PRO A 18 -20.06 7.22 28.65
CA PRO A 18 -20.42 5.86 28.26
C PRO A 18 -19.20 4.94 28.12
N ALA A 19 -18.03 5.44 27.71
CA ALA A 19 -16.81 4.64 27.61
C ALA A 19 -16.29 4.21 28.98
N PHE A 20 -16.18 5.14 29.94
CA PHE A 20 -15.69 4.82 31.29
C PHE A 20 -16.67 3.99 32.12
N ASN A 21 -17.99 4.17 31.94
CA ASN A 21 -18.98 3.25 32.52
C ASN A 21 -18.80 1.82 31.99
N LYS A 22 -18.50 1.68 30.69
CA LYS A 22 -18.19 0.37 30.10
C LYS A 22 -16.87 -0.18 30.61
N ALA A 23 -15.85 0.66 30.74
CA ALA A 23 -14.55 0.29 31.30
C ALA A 23 -14.70 -0.23 32.74
N ALA A 24 -15.48 0.46 33.59
CA ALA A 24 -15.75 0.03 34.97
C ALA A 24 -16.42 -1.34 35.03
N THR A 25 -17.41 -1.57 34.15
CA THR A 25 -18.11 -2.86 34.03
C THR A 25 -17.18 -3.99 33.59
N LEU A 26 -16.25 -3.72 32.68
CA LEU A 26 -15.29 -4.73 32.21
C LEU A 26 -14.17 -4.96 33.21
N HIS A 27 -13.70 -3.91 33.88
CA HIS A 27 -12.65 -3.95 34.89
C HIS A 27 -13.09 -4.73 36.13
N SER A 28 -14.32 -4.56 36.60
CA SER A 28 -14.85 -5.35 37.74
C SER A 28 -14.83 -6.86 37.50
N LYS A 29 -14.96 -7.29 36.24
CA LYS A 29 -14.93 -8.70 35.84
C LYS A 29 -13.52 -9.22 35.57
N ASN A 30 -12.73 -8.46 34.82
CA ASN A 30 -11.46 -8.96 34.26
C ASN A 30 -10.22 -8.54 35.07
N LYS A 31 -10.36 -7.49 35.90
CA LYS A 31 -9.30 -6.84 36.69
C LYS A 31 -8.11 -6.46 35.79
N PHE A 32 -8.31 -5.44 34.96
CA PHE A 32 -7.25 -4.88 34.10
C PHE A 32 -6.28 -4.03 34.92
N ASP A 33 -5.00 -4.06 34.58
CA ASP A 33 -3.99 -3.27 35.28
C ASP A 33 -4.01 -1.80 34.81
N PHE A 34 -4.19 -1.57 33.50
CA PHE A 34 -4.39 -0.24 32.94
C PHE A 34 -5.15 -0.26 31.61
N ALA A 35 -5.58 0.93 31.16
CA ALA A 35 -6.19 1.17 29.87
C ALA A 35 -5.38 2.13 28.98
N ILE A 36 -5.54 2.03 27.67
CA ILE A 36 -4.97 2.95 26.68
C ILE A 36 -6.09 3.45 25.75
N ILE A 37 -6.05 4.74 25.40
CA ILE A 37 -6.92 5.34 24.38
C ILE A 37 -6.05 5.68 23.17
N SER A 38 -6.35 5.07 22.03
CA SER A 38 -5.49 5.14 20.84
C SER A 38 -5.74 6.34 19.93
N GLY A 39 -6.73 7.17 20.23
CA GLY A 39 -7.12 8.34 19.44
C GLY A 39 -7.67 9.48 20.28
N ASN A 40 -8.51 10.32 19.68
CA ASN A 40 -9.04 11.52 20.33
C ASN A 40 -9.84 11.15 21.58
N LEU A 41 -9.47 11.76 22.72
CA LEU A 41 -10.23 11.65 23.96
C LEU A 41 -11.51 12.52 23.87
N PHE A 42 -11.34 13.78 23.47
CA PHE A 42 -12.38 14.80 23.36
C PHE A 42 -12.83 15.00 21.90
N ALA A 43 -14.05 15.49 21.71
CA ALA A 43 -14.45 16.04 20.40
C ALA A 43 -13.82 17.42 20.16
N GLU A 44 -13.93 17.95 18.94
CA GLU A 44 -13.52 19.33 18.67
C GLU A 44 -14.36 20.31 19.51
N SER A 45 -13.69 21.19 20.25
CA SER A 45 -14.33 22.20 21.11
C SER A 45 -15.25 21.63 22.20
N ASP A 46 -14.90 20.48 22.77
CA ASP A 46 -15.68 19.78 23.80
C ASP A 46 -15.42 20.30 25.23
N ASP A 47 -15.74 21.57 25.46
CA ASP A 47 -15.52 22.24 26.76
C ASP A 47 -16.44 21.69 27.87
N GLU A 48 -17.63 21.19 27.51
CA GLU A 48 -18.58 20.61 28.46
C GLU A 48 -18.07 19.28 29.02
N ALA A 49 -17.63 18.34 28.16
CA ALA A 49 -17.09 17.07 28.64
C ALA A 49 -15.78 17.28 29.42
N ALA A 50 -14.96 18.26 29.04
CA ALA A 50 -13.78 18.66 29.80
C ALA A 50 -14.15 19.19 31.20
N ALA A 51 -15.16 20.06 31.30
CA ALA A 51 -15.64 20.57 32.59
C ALA A 51 -16.18 19.45 33.49
N SER A 52 -17.03 18.55 32.97
CA SER A 52 -17.54 17.40 33.72
C SER A 52 -16.43 16.46 34.20
N LEU A 53 -15.38 16.27 33.40
CA LEU A 53 -14.22 15.47 33.79
C LEU A 53 -13.42 16.14 34.90
N LEU A 54 -13.14 17.45 34.78
CA LEU A 54 -12.39 18.22 35.78
C LEU A 54 -13.15 18.39 37.10
N ASN A 55 -14.48 18.47 37.04
CA ASN A 55 -15.35 18.56 38.21
C ASN A 55 -15.56 17.20 38.91
N GLY A 56 -15.03 16.11 38.36
CA GLY A 56 -15.17 14.76 38.92
C GLY A 56 -16.54 14.10 38.69
N GLU A 57 -17.36 14.62 37.79
CA GLU A 57 -18.64 14.01 37.41
C GLU A 57 -18.44 12.73 36.57
N ILE A 58 -17.28 12.62 35.91
CA ILE A 58 -16.87 11.47 35.11
C ILE A 58 -15.69 10.80 35.83
N ALA A 59 -15.95 9.65 36.46
CA ALA A 59 -14.92 8.87 37.13
C ALA A 59 -14.17 7.95 36.14
N VAL A 60 -12.85 7.92 36.24
CA VAL A 60 -11.98 7.01 35.46
C VAL A 60 -11.64 5.80 36.34
N PRO A 61 -12.12 4.59 35.98
CA PRO A 61 -12.16 3.46 36.91
C PRO A 61 -10.83 2.71 37.08
N LEU A 62 -9.85 2.96 36.22
CA LEU A 62 -8.52 2.34 36.25
C LEU A 62 -7.50 3.29 35.59
N PRO A 63 -6.19 3.15 35.88
CA PRO A 63 -5.15 3.96 35.24
C PRO A 63 -5.30 3.93 33.71
N THR A 64 -5.54 5.08 33.10
CA THR A 64 -5.84 5.22 31.69
C THR A 64 -4.88 6.20 31.05
N TYR A 65 -4.16 5.73 30.03
CA TYR A 65 -3.16 6.51 29.31
C TYR A 65 -3.69 6.96 27.95
N PHE A 66 -3.48 8.24 27.63
CA PHE A 66 -3.84 8.81 26.33
C PHE A 66 -2.77 9.78 25.83
N THR A 67 -2.72 9.99 24.52
CA THR A 67 -1.83 10.95 23.86
C THR A 67 -2.65 11.95 23.04
N VAL A 68 -1.97 12.88 22.37
CA VAL A 68 -2.64 13.86 21.51
C VAL A 68 -3.22 13.18 20.28
N GLY A 69 -4.47 13.51 20.00
CA GLY A 69 -5.24 13.06 18.87
C GLY A 69 -4.98 13.86 17.59
N THR A 70 -5.93 13.80 16.65
CA THR A 70 -5.98 14.61 15.44
C THR A 70 -6.58 15.99 15.70
N SER A 71 -7.39 16.12 16.74
CA SER A 71 -7.99 17.38 17.20
C SER A 71 -7.21 17.97 18.38
N ALA A 72 -7.27 19.30 18.51
CA ALA A 72 -6.69 20.00 19.64
C ALA A 72 -7.43 19.63 20.94
N LEU A 73 -6.68 19.60 22.06
CA LEU A 73 -7.27 19.40 23.38
C LEU A 73 -8.03 20.66 23.84
N PRO A 74 -9.12 20.52 24.63
CA PRO A 74 -9.83 21.66 25.19
C PRO A 74 -8.92 22.56 26.04
N ALA A 75 -9.14 23.88 25.99
CA ALA A 75 -8.24 24.87 26.61
C ALA A 75 -8.07 24.67 28.12
N ALA A 76 -9.13 24.25 28.82
CA ALA A 76 -9.08 23.95 30.24
C ALA A 76 -8.14 22.76 30.57
N ILE A 77 -8.11 21.76 29.69
CA ILE A 77 -7.21 20.60 29.82
C ILE A 77 -5.77 21.01 29.50
N VAL A 78 -5.57 21.83 28.47
CA VAL A 78 -4.25 22.38 28.13
C VAL A 78 -3.68 23.17 29.30
N ALA A 79 -4.46 24.04 29.94
CA ALA A 79 -4.03 24.82 31.09
C ALA A 79 -3.56 23.94 32.26
N LYS A 80 -4.25 22.83 32.53
CA LYS A 80 -3.83 21.83 33.54
C LYS A 80 -2.52 21.14 33.16
N ILE A 81 -2.38 20.75 31.89
CA ILE A 81 -1.16 20.12 31.36
C ILE A 81 0.04 21.07 31.47
N GLU A 82 -0.13 22.34 31.10
CA GLU A 82 0.93 23.36 31.19
C GLU A 82 1.32 23.69 32.63
N ALA A 83 0.35 23.65 33.55
CA ALA A 83 0.60 23.79 34.99
C ALA A 83 1.24 22.55 35.62
N ASN A 84 1.43 21.44 34.88
CA ASN A 84 1.83 20.12 35.39
C ASN A 84 0.90 19.60 36.50
N GLU A 85 -0.39 19.94 36.44
CA GLU A 85 -1.41 19.46 37.36
C GLU A 85 -2.06 18.18 36.83
N GLU A 86 -2.52 17.32 37.74
CA GLU A 86 -3.31 16.15 37.38
C GLU A 86 -4.66 16.58 36.79
N ILE A 87 -5.04 15.99 35.65
CA ILE A 87 -6.31 16.29 34.96
C ILE A 87 -7.47 15.74 35.80
N CYS A 88 -7.44 14.44 36.08
CA CYS A 88 -8.32 13.78 37.02
C CYS A 88 -7.66 12.46 37.49
N GLU A 89 -8.18 11.91 38.59
CA GLU A 89 -7.67 10.65 39.16
C GLU A 89 -7.68 9.54 38.10
N ASN A 90 -6.58 8.80 38.01
CA ASN A 90 -6.36 7.70 37.07
C ASN A 90 -6.28 8.09 35.58
N LEU A 91 -6.25 9.37 35.21
CA LEU A 91 -6.08 9.80 33.82
C LEU A 91 -4.71 10.41 33.58
N HIS A 92 -3.90 9.74 32.76
CA HIS A 92 -2.52 10.10 32.52
C HIS A 92 -2.28 10.54 31.08
N PHE A 93 -1.92 11.81 30.90
CA PHE A 93 -1.52 12.34 29.61
C PHE A 93 -0.07 11.98 29.31
N LEU A 94 0.15 11.26 28.20
CA LEU A 94 1.48 10.85 27.77
C LEU A 94 2.27 11.97 27.08
N GLY A 95 1.63 13.06 26.66
CA GLY A 95 2.27 14.02 25.75
C GLY A 95 2.31 13.52 24.31
N LYS A 96 2.60 14.44 23.39
CA LYS A 96 2.78 14.17 21.96
C LYS A 96 3.94 13.20 21.71
N ARG A 97 5.10 13.41 22.35
CA ARG A 97 6.25 12.51 22.25
C ARG A 97 6.74 12.10 23.62
N SER A 98 6.68 10.81 23.93
CA SER A 98 7.13 10.33 25.24
C SER A 98 7.51 8.86 25.27
N VAL A 99 8.25 8.53 26.32
CA VAL A 99 8.58 7.17 26.73
C VAL A 99 8.18 7.06 28.20
N THR A 100 7.07 6.39 28.45
CA THR A 100 6.50 6.25 29.80
C THR A 100 6.58 4.79 30.23
N LYS A 101 7.14 4.57 31.42
CA LYS A 101 7.14 3.26 32.06
C LYS A 101 6.01 3.23 33.09
N THR A 102 5.05 2.34 32.89
CA THR A 102 3.94 2.11 33.83
C THR A 102 4.46 1.47 35.13
N THR A 103 3.65 1.52 36.18
CA THR A 103 3.89 0.84 37.45
C THR A 103 4.08 -0.67 37.28
N ASP A 104 3.38 -1.26 36.31
CA ASP A 104 3.44 -2.70 35.98
C ASP A 104 4.67 -3.08 35.13
N GLY A 105 5.55 -2.12 34.87
CA GLY A 105 6.80 -2.33 34.14
C GLY A 105 6.68 -2.28 32.62
N VAL A 106 5.49 -2.01 32.07
CA VAL A 106 5.25 -1.85 30.62
C VAL A 106 5.82 -0.52 30.13
N ARG A 107 6.62 -0.56 29.06
CA ARG A 107 7.14 0.63 28.40
C ARG A 107 6.27 1.04 27.22
N ILE A 108 5.57 2.17 27.37
CA ILE A 108 4.73 2.78 26.34
C ILE A 108 5.52 3.90 25.67
N VAL A 109 5.62 3.86 24.35
CA VAL A 109 6.17 4.96 23.54
C VAL A 109 5.02 5.58 22.76
N ALA A 110 4.80 6.88 22.91
CA ALA A 110 3.72 7.60 22.25
C ALA A 110 4.27 8.60 21.24
N LEU A 111 3.67 8.62 20.05
CA LEU A 111 3.82 9.64 19.02
C LEU A 111 2.42 10.08 18.56
N GLY A 112 1.88 11.10 19.23
CA GLY A 112 0.57 11.68 18.94
C GLY A 112 0.58 12.75 17.85
N GLY A 113 -0.61 13.14 17.39
CA GLY A 113 -0.79 14.18 16.37
C GLY A 113 -0.55 13.73 14.92
N ASN A 114 -0.92 14.59 13.97
CA ASN A 114 -0.68 14.42 12.53
C ASN A 114 0.71 14.90 12.13
N LEU A 115 1.31 14.32 11.09
CA LEU A 115 2.59 14.80 10.58
C LEU A 115 2.42 16.17 9.92
N ASP A 116 3.10 17.18 10.45
CA ASP A 116 3.23 18.48 9.80
C ASP A 116 4.62 18.56 9.11
N PRO A 117 4.68 18.58 7.77
CA PRO A 117 5.93 18.65 7.03
C PRO A 117 6.51 20.06 6.94
N GLU A 118 5.73 21.10 7.19
CA GLU A 118 6.13 22.51 7.02
C GLU A 118 6.90 23.04 8.25
N ILE A 119 6.66 22.45 9.42
CA ILE A 119 7.32 22.83 10.66
C ILE A 119 8.73 22.22 10.73
N LEU A 120 9.74 23.07 10.48
CA LEU A 120 11.16 22.75 10.64
C LEU A 120 11.50 22.40 12.09
N GLY A 121 12.25 21.31 12.29
CA GLY A 121 12.56 20.76 13.61
C GLY A 121 13.13 21.80 14.59
N GLY A 122 12.50 21.92 15.77
CA GLY A 122 12.90 22.82 16.85
C GLY A 122 11.76 23.68 17.43
N THR A 123 10.68 23.90 16.67
CA THR A 123 9.54 24.75 17.07
C THR A 123 8.43 24.01 17.82
N SER A 124 8.32 22.69 17.71
CA SER A 124 7.26 21.92 18.38
C SER A 124 7.62 21.54 19.82
N LYS A 125 7.92 22.54 20.67
CA LYS A 125 8.16 22.33 22.12
C LYS A 125 6.89 21.90 22.85
N GLU A 126 5.74 22.36 22.38
CA GLU A 126 4.45 22.12 23.00
C GLU A 126 4.05 20.64 22.85
N GLN A 127 3.81 19.99 23.98
CA GLN A 127 3.47 18.56 24.05
C GLN A 127 1.98 18.28 23.82
N HIS A 128 1.15 19.31 23.77
CA HIS A 128 -0.31 19.20 23.70
C HIS A 128 -0.88 19.49 22.30
N LEU A 129 -0.05 19.95 21.35
CA LEU A 129 -0.50 20.26 19.99
C LEU A 129 -0.77 18.99 19.15
N PRO A 130 -1.80 19.00 18.28
CA PRO A 130 -2.26 17.83 17.51
C PRO A 130 -1.42 17.55 16.26
N PHE A 131 -0.14 17.93 16.26
CA PHE A 131 0.79 17.66 15.18
C PHE A 131 2.17 17.31 15.69
N HIS A 132 2.87 16.43 14.98
CA HIS A 132 4.25 16.04 15.23
C HIS A 132 5.15 16.32 14.03
N THR A 133 6.44 16.51 14.29
CA THR A 133 7.46 16.72 13.26
C THR A 133 8.25 15.44 13.00
N ARG A 134 8.97 15.38 11.87
CA ARG A 134 9.93 14.30 11.59
C ARG A 134 11.01 14.16 12.65
N HIS A 135 11.37 15.26 13.32
CA HIS A 135 12.37 15.27 14.38
C HIS A 135 11.86 14.61 15.67
N ASP A 136 10.58 14.77 15.99
CA ASP A 136 9.95 14.13 17.15
C ASP A 136 10.02 12.60 17.04
N ALA A 137 9.65 12.05 15.88
CA ALA A 137 9.76 10.62 15.60
C ALA A 137 11.22 10.12 15.65
N LYS A 138 12.17 10.87 15.08
CA LYS A 138 13.61 10.51 15.15
C LYS A 138 14.14 10.48 16.59
N THR A 139 13.70 11.40 17.44
CA THR A 139 14.12 11.47 18.84
C THR A 139 13.69 10.22 19.62
N LEU A 140 12.48 9.72 19.35
CA LEU A 140 11.95 8.51 20.01
C LEU A 140 12.73 7.23 19.66
N LYS A 141 13.44 7.19 18.52
CA LYS A 141 14.31 6.05 18.18
C LYS A 141 15.39 5.81 19.24
N GLY A 142 15.80 6.84 19.99
CA GLY A 142 16.76 6.74 21.08
C GLY A 142 16.27 5.92 22.29
N ALA A 143 14.96 5.62 22.39
CA ALA A 143 14.42 4.82 23.49
C ALA A 143 14.85 3.34 23.44
N GLY A 144 15.31 2.86 22.28
CA GLY A 144 15.92 1.54 22.07
C GLY A 144 14.94 0.36 22.02
N GLN A 145 13.93 0.33 22.89
CA GLN A 145 12.89 -0.71 22.94
C GLN A 145 11.57 -0.11 23.42
N ALA A 146 10.45 -0.64 22.94
CA ALA A 146 9.11 -0.38 23.47
C ALA A 146 8.35 -1.71 23.67
N ASP A 147 7.41 -1.76 24.62
CA ASP A 147 6.44 -2.86 24.69
C ASP A 147 5.20 -2.51 23.87
N ILE A 148 4.74 -1.26 24.00
CA ILE A 148 3.60 -0.71 23.27
C ILE A 148 4.04 0.57 22.56
N LEU A 149 3.82 0.64 21.25
CA LEU A 149 3.93 1.85 20.44
C LEU A 149 2.52 2.38 20.17
N LEU A 150 2.26 3.64 20.53
CA LEU A 150 0.98 4.32 20.35
C LEU A 150 1.16 5.45 19.33
N THR A 151 0.42 5.41 18.23
CA THR A 151 0.48 6.45 17.18
C THR A 151 -0.90 6.95 16.75
N THR A 152 -1.03 8.22 16.40
CA THR A 152 -2.30 8.79 15.93
C THR A 152 -2.38 8.80 14.39
N ALA A 153 -3.51 8.34 13.84
CA ALA A 153 -3.95 8.36 12.43
C ALA A 153 -2.99 7.79 11.36
N LEU A 154 -3.47 6.78 10.63
CA LEU A 154 -2.74 6.14 9.52
C LEU A 154 -3.43 6.42 8.18
N ILE A 155 -3.25 7.61 7.61
CA ILE A 155 -3.42 7.79 6.16
C ILE A 155 -2.07 7.42 5.54
N ALA A 156 -1.91 6.13 5.21
CA ALA A 156 -0.67 5.53 4.69
C ALA A 156 0.56 5.75 5.58
N GLY A 157 0.90 4.74 6.39
CA GLY A 157 2.03 4.74 7.35
C GLY A 157 3.23 5.54 6.85
N THR A 158 3.43 6.70 7.48
CA THR A 158 4.51 7.61 7.11
C THR A 158 5.85 6.93 7.37
N GLN A 159 6.86 7.22 6.54
CA GLN A 159 8.18 6.58 6.63
C GLN A 159 8.78 6.74 8.04
N GLU A 160 8.45 7.82 8.74
CA GLU A 160 8.89 8.15 10.08
C GLU A 160 8.33 7.17 11.12
N VAL A 161 7.04 6.82 11.02
CA VAL A 161 6.39 5.84 11.90
C VAL A 161 6.90 4.44 11.59
N ALA A 162 7.11 4.12 10.31
CA ALA A 162 7.72 2.86 9.88
C ALA A 162 9.12 2.67 10.48
N ASP A 163 9.99 3.67 10.31
CA ASP A 163 11.33 3.64 10.88
C ASP A 163 11.32 3.59 12.42
N LEU A 164 10.36 4.27 13.05
CA LEU A 164 10.23 4.27 14.51
C LEU A 164 9.83 2.89 15.02
N CYS A 165 8.89 2.23 14.35
CA CYS A 165 8.48 0.87 14.67
C CYS A 165 9.63 -0.14 14.47
N ASP A 166 10.40 -0.02 13.40
CA ASP A 166 11.59 -0.86 13.14
C ASP A 166 12.71 -0.63 14.18
N ALA A 167 12.90 0.61 14.62
CA ALA A 167 13.88 0.95 15.66
C ALA A 167 13.49 0.44 17.05
N LEU A 168 12.22 0.59 17.44
CA LEU A 168 11.73 0.26 18.78
C LEU A 168 11.33 -1.20 18.96
N ARG A 169 10.97 -1.88 17.85
CA ARG A 169 10.55 -3.29 17.81
C ARG A 169 9.45 -3.60 18.85
N PRO A 170 8.33 -2.85 18.85
CA PRO A 170 7.31 -2.96 19.88
C PRO A 170 6.60 -4.31 19.83
N ARG A 171 6.12 -4.83 20.98
CA ARG A 171 5.27 -6.04 20.97
C ARG A 171 3.89 -5.74 20.36
N TYR A 172 3.35 -4.56 20.66
CA TYR A 172 2.09 -4.06 20.10
C TYR A 172 2.27 -2.66 19.54
N HIS A 173 1.71 -2.42 18.36
CA HIS A 173 1.58 -1.10 17.76
C HIS A 173 0.09 -0.79 17.59
N PHE A 174 -0.41 0.12 18.42
CA PHE A 174 -1.79 0.59 18.37
C PHE A 174 -1.89 1.93 17.66
N THR A 175 -2.91 2.08 16.82
CA THR A 175 -3.24 3.35 16.18
C THR A 175 -4.74 3.59 16.11
N ALA A 176 -5.15 4.85 16.03
CA ALA A 176 -6.52 5.21 15.69
C ALA A 176 -6.78 5.06 14.19
N SER A 177 -7.87 4.36 13.84
CA SER A 177 -8.35 4.32 12.47
C SER A 177 -8.86 5.71 12.04
N PRO A 178 -8.58 6.16 10.80
CA PRO A 178 -9.08 7.43 10.28
C PRO A 178 -10.59 7.43 9.97
N ALA A 179 -11.21 6.23 9.93
CA ALA A 179 -12.63 6.05 9.68
C ALA A 179 -13.19 4.91 10.57
N GLU A 180 -14.49 4.62 10.45
CA GLU A 180 -15.22 3.62 11.24
C GLU A 180 -14.88 2.15 10.89
N PHE A 181 -13.60 1.79 10.88
CA PHE A 181 -13.17 0.41 10.64
C PHE A 181 -12.14 -0.06 11.67
N PHE A 182 -12.11 -1.37 11.89
CA PHE A 182 -11.08 -2.05 12.67
C PHE A 182 -10.17 -2.83 11.72
N TYR A 183 -8.86 -2.77 11.95
CA TYR A 183 -7.90 -3.52 11.16
C TYR A 183 -6.82 -4.12 12.06
N GLU A 184 -6.67 -5.44 12.02
CA GLU A 184 -5.60 -6.18 12.70
C GLU A 184 -4.80 -6.90 11.62
N ARG A 185 -3.51 -6.56 11.51
CA ARG A 185 -2.61 -7.21 10.57
C ARG A 185 -2.12 -8.52 11.18
N GLU A 186 -1.79 -9.49 10.32
CA GLU A 186 -0.97 -10.64 10.74
C GLU A 186 0.31 -10.14 11.46
N PRO A 187 0.72 -10.80 12.56
CA PRO A 187 1.94 -10.43 13.27
C PRO A 187 3.15 -10.45 12.32
N PHE A 188 4.15 -9.63 12.59
CA PHE A 188 5.39 -9.67 11.83
C PHE A 188 6.63 -9.69 12.71
N PHE A 189 7.68 -10.37 12.25
CA PHE A 189 8.96 -10.39 12.96
C PHE A 189 9.92 -9.34 12.43
N HIS A 190 10.68 -8.75 13.34
CA HIS A 190 11.82 -7.87 13.04
C HIS A 190 13.07 -8.71 12.79
N MET A 191 13.88 -8.29 11.82
CA MET A 191 15.15 -8.97 11.55
C MET A 191 16.07 -8.83 12.77
N PRO A 192 16.78 -9.91 13.17
CA PRO A 192 17.72 -9.83 14.28
C PRO A 192 18.79 -8.77 14.02
N LYS A 193 19.28 -8.12 15.09
CA LYS A 193 20.47 -7.28 14.98
C LYS A 193 21.70 -8.18 14.78
N GLU A 194 22.74 -7.71 14.09
CA GLU A 194 23.97 -8.49 13.90
C GLU A 194 24.47 -9.06 15.24
N GLY A 195 24.51 -10.39 15.35
CA GLY A 195 24.94 -11.10 16.56
C GLY A 195 23.84 -11.53 17.56
N SER A 196 22.56 -11.25 17.27
CA SER A 196 21.42 -11.75 18.07
C SER A 196 20.61 -12.77 17.29
N GLU A 197 20.14 -13.83 17.95
CA GLU A 197 19.19 -14.82 17.39
C GLU A 197 17.72 -14.44 17.68
N GLU A 198 17.49 -13.34 18.41
CA GLU A 198 16.15 -12.94 18.81
C GLU A 198 15.37 -12.37 17.62
N ARG A 199 14.15 -12.86 17.43
CA ARG A 199 13.17 -12.36 16.47
C ARG A 199 11.99 -11.72 17.20
N PRO A 200 12.07 -10.43 17.56
CA PRO A 200 10.94 -9.72 18.14
C PRO A 200 9.76 -9.72 17.18
N VAL A 201 8.54 -9.94 17.69
CA VAL A 201 7.30 -9.94 16.89
C VAL A 201 6.45 -8.74 17.30
N THR A 202 5.93 -8.02 16.31
CA THR A 202 4.99 -6.92 16.48
C THR A 202 3.60 -7.30 15.99
N ARG A 203 2.59 -6.99 16.79
CA ARG A 203 1.17 -7.00 16.38
C ARG A 203 0.71 -5.58 16.11
N PHE A 204 0.24 -5.32 14.90
CA PHE A 204 -0.28 -4.02 14.50
C PHE A 204 -1.81 -4.03 14.52
N ILE A 205 -2.41 -3.08 15.25
CA ILE A 205 -3.85 -2.98 15.45
C ILE A 205 -4.29 -1.52 15.27
N SER A 206 -5.19 -1.29 14.31
CA SER A 206 -5.91 -0.04 14.09
C SER A 206 -7.31 -0.14 14.67
N MET A 207 -7.61 0.71 15.65
CA MET A 207 -8.83 0.68 16.44
C MET A 207 -9.90 1.59 15.85
N ALA A 208 -11.13 1.06 15.70
CA ALA A 208 -12.29 1.86 15.30
C ALA A 208 -12.70 2.86 16.41
N PRO A 209 -13.30 4.02 16.07
CA PRO A 209 -13.85 4.94 17.06
C PRO A 209 -14.90 4.29 17.97
N TYR A 210 -14.94 4.66 19.25
CA TYR A 210 -15.95 4.16 20.18
C TYR A 210 -17.33 4.71 19.84
N GLY A 211 -18.36 3.86 19.90
CA GLY A 211 -19.72 4.25 19.54
C GLY A 211 -19.98 4.39 18.04
N ASN A 212 -19.08 3.90 17.18
CA ASN A 212 -19.23 3.95 15.72
C ASN A 212 -20.52 3.27 15.22
N ALA A 213 -21.06 3.78 14.11
CA ALA A 213 -22.31 3.27 13.52
C ALA A 213 -22.12 1.88 12.89
N ALA A 214 -20.94 1.62 12.33
CA ALA A 214 -20.58 0.34 11.71
C ALA A 214 -20.47 -0.85 12.69
N LYS A 215 -20.57 -0.61 14.01
CA LYS A 215 -20.30 -1.60 15.09
C LYS A 215 -18.94 -2.30 14.94
N ALA A 216 -17.98 -1.65 14.29
CA ALA A 216 -16.61 -2.09 14.19
C ALA A 216 -15.96 -2.14 15.58
N LYS A 217 -14.95 -3.01 15.73
CA LYS A 217 -14.32 -3.28 17.02
C LYS A 217 -13.56 -2.05 17.54
N ALA A 218 -14.15 -1.40 18.54
CA ALA A 218 -13.61 -0.20 19.19
C ALA A 218 -12.97 -0.46 20.56
N MET A 219 -13.03 -1.70 21.05
CA MET A 219 -12.40 -2.14 22.29
C MET A 219 -11.60 -3.41 22.05
N TYR A 220 -10.41 -3.48 22.65
CA TYR A 220 -9.51 -4.63 22.56
C TYR A 220 -8.93 -4.91 23.95
N ALA A 221 -8.97 -6.15 24.39
CA ALA A 221 -8.48 -6.56 25.71
C ALA A 221 -7.50 -7.72 25.54
N PHE A 222 -6.34 -7.65 26.19
CA PHE A 222 -5.32 -8.69 26.08
C PHE A 222 -4.42 -8.74 27.33
N THR A 223 -3.63 -9.80 27.44
CA THR A 223 -2.62 -9.96 28.48
C THR A 223 -1.23 -9.85 27.84
N LEU A 224 -0.43 -8.89 28.30
CA LEU A 224 0.87 -8.57 27.73
C LEU A 224 1.96 -9.43 28.40
N SER A 225 2.60 -10.28 27.61
CA SER A 225 3.71 -11.12 28.08
C SER A 225 5.04 -10.36 28.02
N LEU A 226 5.52 -9.86 29.15
CA LEU A 226 6.77 -9.08 29.24
C LEU A 226 8.05 -9.93 29.14
N GLY A 227 7.95 -11.26 29.24
CA GLY A 227 9.10 -12.17 29.35
C GLY A 227 9.37 -13.12 28.19
N SER A 228 8.50 -13.23 27.17
CA SER A 228 8.72 -14.18 26.08
C SER A 228 9.61 -13.58 24.99
N THR A 229 10.85 -14.03 24.96
CA THR A 229 11.79 -13.87 23.87
C THR A 229 11.70 -15.12 22.99
N SER A 230 11.23 -14.93 21.75
CA SER A 230 11.73 -15.65 20.56
C SER A 230 11.29 -17.09 20.22
N LEU A 231 10.39 -17.78 20.94
CA LEU A 231 10.07 -19.19 20.58
C LEU A 231 8.64 -19.49 20.10
N ASP A 232 7.62 -18.75 20.52
CA ASP A 232 6.25 -18.95 20.02
C ASP A 232 5.91 -17.90 18.97
N GLN A 233 6.46 -18.05 17.77
CA GLN A 233 6.02 -17.26 16.63
C GLN A 233 4.59 -17.70 16.29
N PRO A 234 3.57 -16.82 16.41
CA PRO A 234 2.20 -17.20 16.09
C PRO A 234 2.12 -17.68 14.63
N ALA A 235 1.33 -18.71 14.37
CA ALA A 235 1.08 -19.18 13.01
C ALA A 235 0.61 -18.01 12.13
N GLY A 236 1.15 -17.89 10.92
CA GLY A 236 0.88 -16.77 10.00
C GLY A 236 1.76 -15.52 10.20
N THR A 237 2.80 -15.58 11.04
CA THR A 237 3.71 -14.42 11.19
C THR A 237 4.48 -14.14 9.90
N THR A 238 4.38 -12.91 9.39
CA THR A 238 5.06 -12.47 8.17
C THR A 238 6.42 -11.83 8.45
N ALA A 239 7.22 -11.59 7.42
CA ALA A 239 8.37 -10.68 7.54
C ALA A 239 7.89 -9.25 7.87
N SER A 240 8.73 -8.46 8.55
CA SER A 240 8.46 -7.04 8.82
C SER A 240 8.12 -6.29 7.53
N PRO A 241 7.02 -5.52 7.49
CA PRO A 241 6.69 -4.67 6.35
C PRO A 241 7.70 -3.51 6.18
N PHE A 242 8.49 -3.23 7.23
CA PHE A 242 9.45 -2.12 7.27
C PHE A 242 10.88 -2.55 6.97
N ALA A 243 11.15 -3.85 6.85
CA ALA A 243 12.50 -4.34 6.60
C ALA A 243 13.04 -3.69 5.31
N ALA A 244 14.02 -2.79 5.49
CA ALA A 244 14.84 -2.33 4.39
C ALA A 244 15.40 -3.59 3.73
N ARG A 245 15.06 -3.83 2.46
CA ARG A 245 15.65 -4.92 1.68
C ARG A 245 17.15 -4.82 1.90
N ALA A 246 17.74 -5.84 2.53
CA ALA A 246 19.20 -5.98 2.55
C ALA A 246 19.70 -5.70 1.13
N PRO A 247 20.83 -4.99 0.95
CA PRO A 247 21.40 -4.81 -0.38
C PRO A 247 21.48 -6.21 -0.97
N LYS A 248 20.69 -6.44 -2.03
CA LYS A 248 20.51 -7.78 -2.60
C LYS A 248 21.90 -8.38 -2.71
N ARG A 249 22.11 -9.57 -2.13
CA ARG A 249 23.15 -10.49 -2.63
C ARG A 249 23.09 -10.39 -4.14
N LYS A 250 24.24 -10.15 -4.77
CA LYS A 250 24.35 -10.00 -6.23
C LYS A 250 23.36 -10.98 -6.87
N PRO A 251 22.39 -10.49 -7.64
CA PRO A 251 21.50 -11.36 -8.37
C PRO A 251 22.34 -12.43 -9.07
N LEU A 252 21.96 -13.69 -8.90
CA LEU A 252 22.40 -14.76 -9.79
C LEU A 252 22.10 -14.25 -11.20
N ASP A 253 23.17 -13.98 -11.95
CA ASP A 253 23.23 -13.35 -13.27
C ASP A 253 21.96 -12.58 -13.68
N ASP A 254 21.86 -11.31 -13.25
CA ASP A 254 21.11 -10.31 -14.01
C ASP A 254 21.82 -10.13 -15.35
N ALA A 255 21.43 -10.91 -16.37
CA ALA A 255 21.49 -10.39 -17.72
C ALA A 255 20.65 -9.09 -17.70
N PRO A 256 21.25 -7.91 -17.98
CA PRO A 256 20.51 -6.67 -17.92
C PRO A 256 19.42 -6.71 -18.98
N TYR A 257 18.16 -6.83 -18.55
CA TYR A 257 16.99 -6.70 -19.41
C TYR A 257 17.09 -5.37 -20.16
N SER A 258 17.38 -5.46 -21.44
CA SER A 258 17.26 -4.39 -22.41
C SER A 258 16.22 -4.87 -23.40
N ARG A 259 15.08 -4.18 -23.46
CA ARG A 259 14.06 -4.38 -24.50
C ARG A 259 14.62 -4.10 -25.91
N PHE A 260 15.82 -3.53 -26.00
CA PHE A 260 16.53 -3.16 -27.23
C PHE A 260 17.86 -3.91 -27.39
N ALA A 261 18.06 -5.05 -26.72
CA ALA A 261 19.23 -5.88 -27.01
C ALA A 261 18.96 -6.68 -28.30
N ASP A 262 19.66 -6.33 -29.38
CA ASP A 262 19.65 -7.08 -30.63
C ASP A 262 20.12 -8.52 -30.39
N SER A 263 19.35 -9.49 -30.91
CA SER A 263 19.60 -10.94 -30.76
C SER A 263 20.70 -11.47 -31.71
N HIS A 264 21.52 -10.60 -32.29
CA HIS A 264 22.64 -10.99 -33.13
C HIS A 264 23.92 -10.35 -32.61
N ASP A 265 24.55 -10.98 -31.61
CA ASP A 265 26.00 -11.13 -31.59
C ASP A 265 26.45 -12.00 -30.40
N GLY A 266 26.75 -13.26 -30.70
CA GLY A 266 27.49 -14.13 -29.81
C GLY A 266 28.95 -13.68 -29.76
N LYS A 267 29.30 -12.82 -28.78
CA LYS A 267 30.67 -12.68 -28.23
C LYS A 267 30.65 -11.84 -26.95
N ARG A 268 30.62 -12.51 -25.80
CA ARG A 268 30.75 -11.90 -24.47
C ARG A 268 32.21 -11.48 -24.22
N HIS A 269 32.54 -10.21 -24.46
CA HIS A 269 33.71 -9.58 -23.83
C HIS A 269 33.28 -8.67 -22.68
N ARG A 270 33.60 -9.10 -21.45
CA ARG A 270 33.49 -8.31 -20.22
C ARG A 270 34.51 -7.16 -20.25
N GLY A 271 34.10 -6.00 -20.74
CA GLY A 271 34.80 -4.73 -20.54
C GLY A 271 33.97 -3.81 -19.65
N LYS A 272 34.45 -3.51 -18.44
CA LYS A 272 33.93 -2.42 -17.61
C LYS A 272 34.20 -1.08 -18.31
N ARG A 273 33.23 -0.56 -19.06
CA ARG A 273 33.17 0.86 -19.42
C ARG A 273 31.85 1.44 -18.90
N GLY A 274 31.95 2.61 -18.28
CA GLY A 274 30.84 3.33 -17.68
C GLY A 274 29.68 3.45 -18.65
N ARG A 275 28.52 2.96 -18.23
CA ARG A 275 27.26 3.09 -18.99
C ARG A 275 26.83 4.55 -18.95
N ASN A 276 27.27 5.35 -19.90
CA ASN A 276 26.39 6.40 -20.42
C ASN A 276 25.17 5.68 -20.98
N ARG A 277 24.03 5.79 -20.30
CA ARG A 277 22.76 5.28 -20.82
C ARG A 277 22.46 6.07 -22.08
N SER A 278 22.35 5.37 -23.22
CA SER A 278 21.86 5.98 -24.45
C SER A 278 20.49 6.63 -24.18
N PRO A 279 20.19 7.78 -24.80
CA PRO A 279 18.88 8.41 -24.68
C PRO A 279 17.77 7.43 -25.09
N PRO A 280 16.54 7.60 -24.55
CA PRO A 280 15.41 6.78 -24.95
C PRO A 280 15.22 6.82 -26.47
N PRO A 281 14.89 5.68 -27.11
CA PRO A 281 14.70 5.61 -28.55
C PRO A 281 13.51 6.44 -28.97
N GLY A 282 13.64 7.13 -30.11
CA GLY A 282 12.54 7.85 -30.74
C GLY A 282 11.48 6.91 -31.32
N PRO A 283 10.38 7.47 -31.86
CA PRO A 283 9.28 6.71 -32.45
C PRO A 283 9.73 5.68 -33.50
N GLU A 284 10.73 6.02 -34.31
CA GLU A 284 11.29 5.18 -35.38
C GLU A 284 12.00 3.91 -34.89
N ARG A 285 12.33 3.84 -33.60
CA ARG A 285 12.97 2.68 -32.95
C ARG A 285 12.13 2.12 -31.80
N CYS A 286 10.90 2.59 -31.65
CA CYS A 286 9.98 2.13 -30.60
C CYS A 286 9.22 0.88 -31.05
N PHE A 287 9.17 -0.15 -30.21
CA PHE A 287 8.43 -1.41 -30.48
C PHE A 287 6.91 -1.27 -30.44
N PHE A 288 6.37 -0.07 -30.22
CA PHE A 288 4.94 0.19 -30.09
C PHE A 288 4.45 1.31 -31.01
N CYS A 289 5.34 2.03 -31.68
CA CYS A 289 4.95 3.05 -32.63
C CYS A 289 4.68 2.40 -34.00
N LEU A 290 3.49 2.62 -34.55
CA LEU A 290 3.15 2.20 -35.92
C LEU A 290 4.06 2.85 -36.98
N SER A 291 4.74 3.94 -36.63
CA SER A 291 5.75 4.59 -37.48
C SER A 291 7.11 3.87 -37.51
N ASN A 292 7.35 2.88 -36.65
CA ASN A 292 8.57 2.07 -36.70
C ASN A 292 8.44 1.04 -37.84
N PRO A 293 9.32 1.08 -38.87
CA PRO A 293 9.26 0.16 -40.00
C PRO A 293 9.56 -1.30 -39.62
N ASN A 294 10.19 -1.53 -38.47
CA ASN A 294 10.50 -2.87 -37.95
C ASN A 294 9.46 -3.39 -36.96
N LEU A 295 8.30 -2.72 -36.84
CA LEU A 295 7.22 -3.20 -36.00
C LEU A 295 6.59 -4.45 -36.64
N SER A 296 6.30 -5.45 -35.80
CA SER A 296 5.53 -6.63 -36.15
C SER A 296 4.06 -6.28 -36.38
N LEU A 297 3.76 -5.62 -37.52
CA LEU A 297 2.42 -5.14 -37.87
C LEU A 297 1.38 -6.26 -37.96
N HIS A 298 1.81 -7.50 -38.25
CA HIS A 298 0.93 -8.67 -38.28
C HIS A 298 0.29 -8.96 -36.92
N MET A 299 0.86 -8.46 -35.82
CA MET A 299 0.32 -8.63 -34.46
C MET A 299 -0.78 -7.62 -34.10
N VAL A 300 -1.01 -6.59 -34.92
CA VAL A 300 -2.01 -5.55 -34.68
C VAL A 300 -3.40 -6.11 -35.04
N ALA A 301 -4.26 -6.25 -34.06
CA ALA A 301 -5.60 -6.82 -34.23
C ALA A 301 -6.60 -5.79 -34.77
N THR A 302 -6.67 -4.61 -34.15
CA THR A 302 -7.60 -3.54 -34.53
C THR A 302 -7.02 -2.16 -34.23
N ILE A 303 -7.46 -1.14 -34.96
CA ILE A 303 -6.92 0.23 -34.91
C ILE A 303 -8.09 1.19 -34.73
N GLY A 304 -8.08 1.96 -33.66
CA GLY A 304 -8.98 3.09 -33.40
C GLY A 304 -8.42 4.43 -33.88
N GLU A 305 -8.98 5.52 -33.36
CA GLU A 305 -8.57 6.88 -33.71
C GLU A 305 -7.31 7.33 -32.95
N ASP A 306 -7.21 7.01 -31.65
CA ASP A 306 -6.14 7.45 -30.76
C ASP A 306 -5.33 6.27 -30.17
N SER A 307 -5.75 5.02 -30.38
CA SER A 307 -5.16 3.80 -29.83
C SER A 307 -5.43 2.56 -30.70
N TYR A 308 -4.70 1.47 -30.44
CA TYR A 308 -4.85 0.20 -31.16
C TYR A 308 -4.69 -1.02 -30.22
N LEU A 309 -5.21 -2.17 -30.64
CA LEU A 309 -5.00 -3.46 -29.96
C LEU A 309 -4.00 -4.32 -30.72
N ALA A 310 -3.12 -4.99 -30.00
CA ALA A 310 -2.24 -6.01 -30.54
C ALA A 310 -2.17 -7.22 -29.61
N THR A 311 -1.90 -8.40 -30.17
CA THR A 311 -1.54 -9.58 -29.36
C THR A 311 -0.17 -9.36 -28.72
N ALA A 312 0.04 -9.92 -27.53
CA ALA A 312 1.34 -9.85 -26.88
C ALA A 312 2.32 -10.86 -27.49
N LYS A 313 3.55 -10.42 -27.80
CA LYS A 313 4.62 -11.33 -28.19
C LYS A 313 5.01 -12.22 -27.01
N GLY A 314 4.98 -13.54 -27.21
CA GLY A 314 5.11 -14.51 -26.12
C GLY A 314 4.01 -14.30 -25.07
N PRO A 315 2.74 -14.57 -25.42
CA PRO A 315 1.61 -14.34 -24.54
C PRO A 315 1.75 -15.17 -23.25
N LEU A 316 1.12 -14.70 -22.18
CA LEU A 316 1.21 -15.39 -20.89
C LEU A 316 0.27 -16.59 -20.89
N ALA A 317 -1.01 -16.36 -21.18
CA ALA A 317 -1.97 -17.39 -21.51
C ALA A 317 -1.89 -17.73 -23.00
N GLU A 318 -1.66 -19.01 -23.29
CA GLU A 318 -1.92 -19.62 -24.59
C GLU A 318 -3.42 -19.65 -24.92
N PRO A 319 -3.79 -19.79 -26.20
CA PRO A 319 -5.18 -20.00 -26.62
C PRO A 319 -5.87 -21.19 -25.92
N THR A 320 -5.08 -22.17 -25.45
CA THR A 320 -5.56 -23.37 -24.74
C THR A 320 -5.81 -23.15 -23.25
N THR A 321 -5.29 -22.06 -22.65
CA THR A 321 -5.26 -21.84 -21.19
C THR A 321 -6.65 -21.79 -20.57
N PHE A 322 -7.60 -21.17 -21.26
CA PHE A 322 -8.96 -20.91 -20.74
C PHE A 322 -10.04 -21.60 -21.58
N THR A 323 -9.68 -22.65 -22.32
CA THR A 323 -10.63 -23.36 -23.21
C THR A 323 -11.79 -23.98 -22.43
N GLU A 324 -11.55 -24.43 -21.19
CA GLU A 324 -12.60 -24.91 -20.27
C GLU A 324 -13.64 -23.83 -19.88
N HIS A 325 -13.31 -22.57 -20.12
CA HIS A 325 -14.14 -21.40 -19.87
C HIS A 325 -14.54 -20.71 -21.18
N GLY A 326 -14.54 -21.40 -22.32
CA GLY A 326 -15.04 -20.86 -23.58
C GLY A 326 -14.14 -19.80 -24.25
N ILE A 327 -12.91 -19.63 -23.77
CA ILE A 327 -11.89 -18.77 -24.39
C ILE A 327 -10.85 -19.66 -25.06
N ASN A 328 -10.89 -19.68 -26.40
CA ASN A 328 -10.05 -20.50 -27.28
C ASN A 328 -9.18 -19.64 -28.20
N PHE A 329 -8.83 -18.43 -27.75
CA PHE A 329 -8.03 -17.43 -28.46
C PHE A 329 -7.01 -16.81 -27.48
N PRO A 330 -5.94 -16.14 -27.94
CA PRO A 330 -4.94 -15.57 -27.05
C PRO A 330 -5.56 -14.50 -26.14
N GLY A 331 -5.50 -14.74 -24.83
CA GLY A 331 -6.07 -13.83 -23.83
C GLY A 331 -5.19 -12.63 -23.49
N HIS A 332 -3.91 -12.63 -23.87
CA HIS A 332 -2.97 -11.56 -23.51
C HIS A 332 -2.89 -10.49 -24.61
N ILE A 333 -3.61 -9.38 -24.40
CA ILE A 333 -3.75 -8.28 -25.37
C ILE A 333 -3.06 -7.02 -24.85
N ILE A 334 -2.49 -6.23 -25.75
CA ILE A 334 -1.85 -4.95 -25.45
C ILE A 334 -2.70 -3.83 -26.07
N ILE A 335 -3.14 -2.88 -25.24
CA ILE A 335 -3.82 -1.65 -25.68
C ILE A 335 -2.78 -0.53 -25.69
N THR A 336 -2.54 0.07 -26.85
CA THR A 336 -1.42 1.00 -27.03
C THR A 336 -1.92 2.33 -27.61
N PRO A 337 -1.61 3.47 -27.00
CA PRO A 337 -1.90 4.78 -27.57
C PRO A 337 -1.04 5.03 -28.82
N MET A 338 -1.58 5.75 -29.80
CA MET A 338 -0.82 6.14 -30.99
C MET A 338 0.31 7.12 -30.66
N ALA A 339 0.10 7.98 -29.66
CA ALA A 339 1.10 8.96 -29.23
C ALA A 339 2.31 8.29 -28.58
N HIS A 340 3.52 8.68 -29.01
CA HIS A 340 4.78 8.26 -28.37
C HIS A 340 5.00 9.10 -27.10
N THR A 341 4.37 8.68 -26.00
CA THR A 341 4.47 9.37 -24.72
C THR A 341 4.85 8.40 -23.60
N PRO A 342 5.66 8.83 -22.62
CA PRO A 342 6.06 7.98 -21.50
C PRO A 342 4.88 7.60 -20.58
N THR A 343 3.90 8.49 -20.46
CA THR A 343 2.64 8.29 -19.73
C THR A 343 1.50 8.92 -20.53
N ILE A 344 0.28 8.41 -20.36
CA ILE A 344 -0.91 8.92 -21.08
C ILE A 344 -1.13 10.41 -20.77
N ALA A 345 -0.88 10.82 -19.53
CA ALA A 345 -1.01 12.20 -19.06
C ALA A 345 0.22 13.09 -19.37
N SER A 346 1.23 12.56 -20.08
CA SER A 346 2.45 13.31 -20.37
C SER A 346 2.19 14.38 -21.43
N THR A 347 2.32 15.65 -21.05
CA THR A 347 2.22 16.80 -21.95
C THR A 347 3.58 17.22 -22.53
N THR A 348 4.60 16.34 -22.46
CA THR A 348 5.97 16.70 -22.85
C THR A 348 6.20 16.71 -24.37
N ALA A 349 5.25 16.21 -25.16
CA ALA A 349 5.29 16.29 -26.61
C ALA A 349 4.56 17.56 -27.09
N GLU A 350 5.22 18.38 -27.90
CA GLU A 350 4.69 19.68 -28.37
C GLU A 350 3.35 19.58 -29.12
N SER A 351 3.04 18.40 -29.67
CA SER A 351 1.82 18.11 -30.44
C SER A 351 0.77 17.29 -29.68
N TYR A 352 0.88 17.14 -28.36
CA TYR A 352 -0.03 16.31 -27.56
C TYR A 352 -0.56 17.10 -26.36
N SER A 353 -1.81 17.52 -26.46
CA SER A 353 -2.51 18.33 -25.48
C SER A 353 -3.20 17.46 -24.41
N ALA A 354 -3.64 18.11 -23.33
CA ALA A 354 -4.47 17.45 -22.31
C ALA A 354 -5.80 16.92 -22.88
N ALA A 355 -6.34 17.57 -23.93
CA ALA A 355 -7.54 17.09 -24.61
C ALA A 355 -7.26 15.81 -25.41
N ASP A 356 -6.09 15.71 -26.05
CA ASP A 356 -5.66 14.50 -26.76
C ASP A 356 -5.43 13.34 -25.78
N ALA A 357 -4.84 13.64 -24.61
CA ALA A 357 -4.69 12.68 -23.53
C ALA A 357 -6.03 12.14 -23.01
N GLN A 358 -7.03 13.01 -22.87
CA GLN A 358 -8.36 12.59 -22.46
C GLN A 358 -9.03 11.69 -23.51
N ARG A 359 -9.01 12.07 -24.79
CA ARG A 359 -9.57 11.24 -25.87
C ARG A 359 -8.90 9.87 -25.96
N THR A 360 -7.56 9.86 -25.88
CA THR A 360 -6.78 8.62 -25.84
C THR A 360 -7.20 7.72 -24.67
N LEU A 361 -7.36 8.29 -23.47
CA LEU A 361 -7.77 7.55 -22.29
C LEU A 361 -9.21 7.01 -22.41
N ASP A 362 -10.12 7.82 -22.97
CA ASP A 362 -11.51 7.43 -23.20
C ASP A 362 -11.60 6.27 -24.19
N GLU A 363 -10.85 6.32 -25.29
CA GLU A 363 -10.81 5.23 -26.27
C GLU A 363 -10.16 3.96 -25.71
N MET A 364 -9.03 4.07 -25.03
CA MET A 364 -8.39 2.93 -24.36
C MET A 364 -9.31 2.29 -23.30
N THR A 365 -10.09 3.11 -22.60
CA THR A 365 -11.11 2.64 -21.64
C THR A 365 -12.24 1.90 -22.35
N ARG A 366 -12.72 2.42 -23.48
CA ARG A 366 -13.74 1.76 -24.30
C ARG A 366 -13.27 0.41 -24.84
N PHE A 367 -12.01 0.31 -25.29
CA PHE A 367 -11.40 -0.98 -25.66
C PHE A 367 -11.36 -1.95 -24.48
N ARG A 368 -10.90 -1.50 -23.31
CA ARG A 368 -10.86 -2.32 -22.09
C ARG A 368 -12.25 -2.85 -21.72
N GLU A 369 -13.28 -2.01 -21.76
CA GLU A 369 -14.66 -2.39 -21.47
C GLU A 369 -15.22 -3.38 -22.49
N SER A 370 -14.90 -3.19 -23.77
CA SER A 370 -15.30 -4.10 -24.84
C SER A 370 -14.65 -5.48 -24.69
N LEU A 371 -13.35 -5.52 -24.35
CA LEU A 371 -12.63 -6.76 -24.06
C LEU A 371 -13.18 -7.46 -22.82
N GLN A 372 -13.49 -6.72 -21.76
CA GLN A 372 -14.14 -7.24 -20.56
C GLN A 372 -15.52 -7.83 -20.89
N ALA A 373 -16.32 -7.15 -21.71
CA ALA A 373 -17.63 -7.63 -22.14
C ALA A 373 -17.52 -8.92 -22.96
N MET A 374 -16.56 -9.00 -23.88
CA MET A 374 -16.26 -10.22 -24.64
C MET A 374 -15.90 -11.39 -23.71
N VAL A 375 -14.94 -11.18 -22.80
CA VAL A 375 -14.49 -12.21 -21.86
C VAL A 375 -15.63 -12.68 -20.96
N ALA A 376 -16.43 -11.76 -20.44
CA ALA A 376 -17.59 -12.09 -19.61
C ALA A 376 -18.64 -12.89 -20.40
N ALA A 377 -18.98 -12.47 -21.62
CA ALA A 377 -19.96 -13.15 -22.45
C ALA A 377 -19.50 -14.56 -22.85
N LYS A 378 -18.28 -14.69 -23.40
CA LYS A 378 -17.76 -15.99 -23.87
C LYS A 378 -17.48 -16.97 -22.73
N SER A 379 -17.15 -16.47 -21.54
CA SER A 379 -16.94 -17.32 -20.35
C SER A 379 -18.18 -17.65 -19.54
N GLY A 380 -19.35 -17.14 -19.94
CA GLY A 380 -20.57 -17.27 -19.14
C GLY A 380 -20.42 -16.64 -17.75
N HIS A 381 -19.75 -15.48 -17.68
CA HIS A 381 -19.46 -14.69 -16.48
C HIS A 381 -18.58 -15.40 -15.44
N LYS A 382 -17.81 -16.41 -15.85
CA LYS A 382 -16.85 -17.11 -14.97
C LYS A 382 -15.50 -16.40 -14.88
N LEU A 383 -15.13 -15.67 -15.93
CA LEU A 383 -13.89 -14.91 -16.00
C LEU A 383 -14.19 -13.39 -16.06
N GLY A 384 -13.34 -12.60 -15.42
CA GLY A 384 -13.22 -11.16 -15.63
C GLY A 384 -11.95 -10.83 -16.40
N ALA A 385 -11.49 -9.58 -16.30
CA ALA A 385 -10.20 -9.16 -16.83
C ALA A 385 -9.35 -8.39 -15.81
N ILE A 386 -8.05 -8.50 -16.00
CA ILE A 386 -6.99 -7.79 -15.32
C ILE A 386 -6.36 -6.87 -16.37
N THR A 387 -6.34 -5.58 -16.10
CA THR A 387 -5.63 -4.59 -16.92
C THR A 387 -4.63 -3.87 -16.07
N TRP A 388 -3.38 -3.76 -16.52
CA TRP A 388 -2.34 -3.05 -15.79
C TRP A 388 -1.52 -2.14 -16.70
N GLU A 389 -1.05 -1.04 -16.11
CA GLU A 389 -0.11 -0.09 -16.70
C GLU A 389 1.10 0.05 -15.78
N ILE A 390 2.28 0.27 -16.36
CA ILE A 390 3.41 0.80 -15.62
C ILE A 390 3.65 2.22 -16.11
N SER A 391 3.16 3.22 -15.37
CA SER A 391 3.27 4.64 -15.73
C SER A 391 4.47 5.28 -15.02
N ARG A 392 5.46 5.76 -15.77
CA ARG A 392 6.63 6.48 -15.23
C ARG A 392 7.12 7.52 -16.22
N GLY A 393 7.60 8.66 -15.72
CA GLY A 393 8.22 9.68 -16.59
C GLY A 393 9.46 9.23 -17.37
N ARG A 394 10.07 8.08 -17.02
CA ARG A 394 11.22 7.47 -17.74
C ARG A 394 10.83 6.36 -18.71
N ASN A 395 9.54 6.12 -18.92
CA ASN A 395 9.08 5.20 -19.94
C ASN A 395 9.42 5.73 -21.33
N ILE A 396 9.28 4.86 -22.33
CA ILE A 396 9.46 5.21 -23.74
C ILE A 396 8.10 5.36 -24.40
N HIS A 397 7.19 4.42 -24.15
CA HIS A 397 5.83 4.44 -24.67
C HIS A 397 4.88 3.78 -23.66
N SER A 398 3.81 4.49 -23.28
CA SER A 398 2.75 3.93 -22.45
C SER A 398 1.99 2.81 -23.17
N HIS A 399 1.55 1.79 -22.44
CA HIS A 399 0.67 0.74 -22.95
C HIS A 399 -0.02 0.06 -21.76
N TRP A 400 -1.23 -0.44 -21.99
CA TRP A 400 -1.93 -1.31 -21.05
C TRP A 400 -1.80 -2.75 -21.50
N GLN A 401 -1.49 -3.64 -20.56
CA GLN A 401 -1.59 -5.08 -20.79
C GLN A 401 -2.91 -5.57 -20.19
N PHE A 402 -3.64 -6.35 -20.97
CA PHE A 402 -4.93 -6.94 -20.65
C PHE A 402 -4.81 -8.47 -20.61
N HIS A 403 -5.41 -9.09 -19.60
CA HIS A 403 -5.44 -10.53 -19.43
C HIS A 403 -6.75 -10.98 -18.76
N PRO A 404 -7.42 -12.06 -19.20
CA PRO A 404 -8.54 -12.64 -18.46
C PRO A 404 -8.14 -13.02 -17.02
N GLY A 405 -8.96 -12.70 -16.02
CA GLY A 405 -8.71 -12.99 -14.61
C GLY A 405 -9.50 -12.12 -13.62
N THR A 406 -9.15 -12.19 -12.34
CA THR A 406 -9.75 -11.40 -11.26
C THR A 406 -9.04 -10.06 -11.08
N CYS A 407 -9.77 -8.95 -11.20
CA CYS A 407 -9.24 -7.57 -11.20
C CYS A 407 -8.36 -7.24 -9.98
N LEU A 408 -7.17 -6.67 -10.23
CA LEU A 408 -6.18 -6.24 -9.25
C LEU A 408 -5.62 -4.88 -9.68
N VAL A 409 -5.71 -3.87 -8.80
CA VAL A 409 -5.18 -2.52 -9.04
C VAL A 409 -4.10 -2.22 -7.99
N MET A 410 -2.88 -1.88 -8.44
CA MET A 410 -1.77 -1.48 -7.56
C MET A 410 -1.15 -0.17 -8.06
N PRO A 411 -1.38 0.96 -7.37
CA PRO A 411 -0.69 2.21 -7.68
C PRO A 411 0.78 2.13 -7.21
N LEU A 412 1.70 2.61 -8.05
CA LEU A 412 3.11 2.73 -7.71
C LEU A 412 3.48 4.21 -7.52
N PRO A 413 4.19 4.57 -6.44
CA PRO A 413 4.67 5.94 -6.27
C PRO A 413 5.70 6.29 -7.36
N ASP A 414 5.55 7.45 -8.00
CA ASP A 414 6.53 8.03 -8.93
C ASP A 414 7.36 9.11 -8.20
N GLY A 415 8.66 9.22 -8.51
CA GLY A 415 9.57 10.15 -7.85
C GLY A 415 11.05 9.71 -7.84
N PRO A 416 11.98 10.63 -7.54
CA PRO A 416 13.43 10.34 -7.48
C PRO A 416 13.77 9.29 -6.40
N ASP A 417 12.95 9.21 -5.35
CA ASP A 417 13.07 8.26 -4.24
C ASP A 417 12.20 7.00 -4.43
N ALA A 418 11.48 6.88 -5.56
CA ALA A 418 10.66 5.72 -5.85
C ALA A 418 11.55 4.46 -5.91
N PRO A 419 11.18 3.38 -5.20
CA PRO A 419 11.97 2.15 -5.20
C PRO A 419 12.09 1.63 -6.63
N ARG A 420 13.25 1.07 -6.99
CA ARG A 420 13.40 0.36 -8.26
C ARG A 420 12.38 -0.76 -8.33
N PHE A 421 11.32 -0.54 -9.09
CA PHE A 421 10.27 -1.51 -9.29
C PHE A 421 10.53 -2.29 -10.57
N ASP A 422 10.54 -3.61 -10.38
CA ASP A 422 10.70 -4.62 -11.41
C ASP A 422 9.56 -4.49 -12.44
N LEU A 423 9.90 -4.09 -13.66
CA LEU A 423 8.91 -3.89 -14.74
C LEU A 423 8.20 -5.19 -15.14
N GLN A 424 8.74 -6.31 -14.70
CA GLN A 424 8.25 -7.65 -14.95
C GLN A 424 7.34 -8.14 -13.81
N TYR A 425 7.22 -7.37 -12.71
CA TYR A 425 6.43 -7.73 -11.54
C TYR A 425 4.96 -8.06 -11.86
N PRO A 426 4.21 -7.26 -12.64
CA PRO A 426 2.81 -7.60 -12.93
C PRO A 426 2.68 -8.95 -13.64
N ARG A 427 3.48 -9.17 -14.69
CA ARG A 427 3.52 -10.46 -15.41
C ARG A 427 3.90 -11.61 -14.50
N ARG A 428 4.86 -11.41 -13.58
CA ARG A 428 5.28 -12.42 -12.60
C ARG A 428 4.17 -12.80 -11.63
N VAL A 429 3.39 -11.82 -11.16
CA VAL A 429 2.25 -12.06 -10.27
C VAL A 429 1.16 -12.84 -11.01
N VAL A 430 0.78 -12.42 -12.22
CA VAL A 430 -0.23 -13.13 -13.02
C VAL A 430 0.24 -14.54 -13.38
N ALA A 431 1.51 -14.71 -13.79
CA ALA A 431 2.10 -16.02 -14.07
C ALA A 431 1.96 -16.96 -12.86
N LYS A 432 2.30 -16.48 -11.66
CA LYS A 432 2.19 -17.25 -10.43
C LYS A 432 0.75 -17.59 -10.06
N LEU A 433 -0.20 -16.67 -10.25
CA LEU A 433 -1.62 -16.91 -9.96
C LEU A 433 -2.22 -17.97 -10.91
N LEU A 434 -1.70 -18.08 -12.13
CA LEU A 434 -2.15 -19.05 -13.14
C LEU A 434 -1.35 -20.36 -13.13
N GLY A 435 -0.31 -20.50 -12.30
CA GLY A 435 0.59 -21.66 -12.33
C GLY A 435 1.43 -21.75 -13.62
N LEU A 436 1.76 -20.59 -14.21
CA LEU A 436 2.51 -20.43 -15.48
C LEU A 436 3.88 -19.77 -15.24
N GLU A 437 4.55 -20.06 -14.11
CA GLU A 437 5.79 -19.40 -13.72
C GLU A 437 6.92 -19.51 -14.75
N ASP A 438 6.96 -20.62 -15.50
CA ASP A 438 7.98 -20.85 -16.54
C ASP A 438 7.80 -19.91 -17.75
N ARG A 439 6.65 -19.25 -17.89
CA ARG A 439 6.32 -18.33 -19.00
C ARG A 439 6.48 -16.86 -18.67
N PHE A 440 7.01 -16.57 -17.49
CA PHE A 440 7.21 -15.21 -17.02
C PHE A 440 8.16 -14.41 -17.94
N VAL A 441 9.18 -15.05 -18.51
CA VAL A 441 10.11 -14.44 -19.46
C VAL A 441 9.55 -14.63 -20.88
N TRP A 442 8.97 -13.57 -21.45
CA TRP A 442 8.31 -13.64 -22.76
C TRP A 442 9.26 -14.05 -23.90
N GLN A 443 10.56 -13.77 -23.79
CA GLN A 443 11.58 -14.15 -24.78
C GLN A 443 11.77 -15.65 -24.87
N ASP A 444 11.55 -16.35 -23.76
CA ASP A 444 11.61 -17.82 -23.69
C ASP A 444 10.31 -18.45 -24.21
N CYS A 445 9.29 -17.62 -24.48
CA CYS A 445 7.98 -18.01 -25.01
C CYS A 445 7.78 -17.55 -26.46
N ALA A 446 8.85 -17.35 -27.23
CA ALA A 446 8.73 -16.86 -28.61
C ALA A 446 7.91 -17.82 -29.48
N GLN A 447 6.98 -17.26 -30.25
CA GLN A 447 6.18 -17.95 -31.26
C GLN A 447 6.75 -17.66 -32.65
N THR A 448 6.44 -18.50 -33.63
CA THR A 448 6.72 -18.21 -35.03
C THR A 448 5.77 -17.14 -35.57
N GLU A 449 6.14 -16.46 -36.66
CA GLU A 449 5.27 -15.45 -37.29
C GLU A 449 3.92 -16.05 -37.71
N ASP A 450 3.91 -17.26 -38.24
CA ASP A 450 2.68 -17.99 -38.59
C ASP A 450 1.76 -18.24 -37.37
N GLU A 451 2.34 -18.57 -36.21
CA GLU A 451 1.60 -18.77 -34.95
C GLU A 451 1.04 -17.44 -34.45
N GLU A 452 1.85 -16.37 -34.48
CA GLU A 452 1.42 -15.02 -34.11
C GLU A 452 0.27 -14.53 -35.03
N MET A 453 0.34 -14.79 -36.34
CA MET A 453 -0.73 -14.46 -37.30
C MET A 453 -2.02 -15.24 -37.00
N ALA A 454 -1.92 -16.55 -36.75
CA ALA A 454 -3.07 -17.38 -36.41
C ALA A 454 -3.74 -16.92 -35.11
N ASP A 455 -2.95 -16.54 -34.11
CA ASP A 455 -3.40 -15.98 -32.84
C ASP A 455 -4.18 -14.66 -33.03
N VAL A 456 -3.68 -13.78 -33.90
CA VAL A 456 -4.32 -12.50 -34.23
C VAL A 456 -5.64 -12.72 -34.96
N ASP A 457 -5.67 -13.62 -35.94
CA ASP A 457 -6.90 -13.90 -36.70
C ASP A 457 -7.96 -14.56 -35.83
N ALA A 458 -7.57 -15.51 -34.95
CA ALA A 458 -8.46 -16.10 -33.96
C ALA A 458 -9.02 -15.05 -32.99
N PHE A 459 -8.17 -14.13 -32.53
CA PHE A 459 -8.60 -13.03 -31.67
C PHE A 459 -9.55 -12.05 -32.39
N ARG A 460 -9.25 -11.65 -33.63
CA ARG A 460 -10.10 -10.75 -34.43
C ARG A 460 -11.50 -11.33 -34.61
N GLU A 461 -11.60 -12.61 -34.98
CA GLU A 461 -12.89 -13.27 -35.14
C GLU A 461 -13.63 -13.36 -33.80
N ALA A 462 -12.92 -13.63 -32.70
CA ALA A 462 -13.51 -13.66 -31.37
C ALA A 462 -14.00 -12.29 -30.89
N PHE A 463 -13.28 -11.20 -31.21
CA PHE A 463 -13.57 -9.84 -30.75
C PHE A 463 -14.56 -9.08 -31.64
N ARG A 464 -14.82 -9.57 -32.86
CA ARG A 464 -15.60 -8.88 -33.90
C ARG A 464 -16.94 -8.27 -33.43
N GLU A 465 -17.72 -8.97 -32.60
CA GLU A 465 -19.02 -8.48 -32.11
C GLU A 465 -18.89 -7.33 -31.10
N TRP A 466 -17.73 -7.20 -30.46
CA TRP A 466 -17.40 -6.16 -29.47
C TRP A 466 -16.48 -5.08 -30.03
N ASP A 467 -15.99 -5.24 -31.26
CA ASP A 467 -15.12 -4.26 -31.89
C ASP A 467 -15.92 -3.06 -32.39
N PHE A 468 -15.86 -1.97 -31.63
CA PHE A 468 -16.55 -0.73 -31.94
C PHE A 468 -15.90 0.09 -33.08
N THR A 469 -14.71 -0.27 -33.52
CA THR A 469 -14.01 0.39 -34.64
C THR A 469 -14.54 -0.07 -35.99
N LEU A 470 -15.20 -1.23 -36.02
CA LEU A 470 -15.83 -1.75 -37.21
C LEU A 470 -17.13 -0.98 -37.49
N PRO A 471 -17.47 -0.75 -38.77
CA PRO A 471 -18.77 -0.19 -39.12
C PRO A 471 -19.89 -1.09 -38.58
N PRO A 472 -21.02 -0.52 -38.12
CA PRO A 472 -22.14 -1.31 -37.63
C PRO A 472 -22.57 -2.30 -38.71
N ALA A 473 -22.76 -3.56 -38.31
CA ALA A 473 -23.21 -4.62 -39.22
C ALA A 473 -24.46 -4.12 -39.95
N THR A 474 -24.38 -4.06 -41.27
CA THR A 474 -25.56 -3.76 -42.10
C THR A 474 -26.56 -4.89 -41.86
N ALA A 475 -27.72 -4.52 -41.33
CA ALA A 475 -28.83 -5.45 -41.07
C ALA A 475 -29.43 -6.02 -42.36
#